data_AF-A0A5N4EEE8-F1
#
_entry.id   AF-A0A5N4EEE8-F1
#
_cell.length_a   1.000
_cell.length_b   1.000
_cell.length_c   1.000
_cell.angle_alpha   90.00
_cell.angle_beta   90.00
_cell.angle_gamma   90.00
#
_symmetry.space_group_name_H-M   'P 1'
#
loop_
_entity.id
_entity.type
_entity.pdbx_description
1 polymer ?
#
loop_
_entity_poly.entity_id
_entity_poly.type
_entity_poly.pdbx_seq_one_letter_code
_entity_poly.pdbx_strand_id
1 'polypeptide(L)'
;MIAFHFCFWFSIGHSKKEFTGKSGINIAVPLCERNKIYSCFSDSSSSERTMDLVLEMCNTNSIHWCGISGRQLGKLHPSSSLCLALTLLSSVQGLQSVSGLRLTDTFLKRTYEYDDIAQVCVVSSAIKVES
;
A
#
# COMPACT_ATOMS: atom_id res chain seq x y z
N MET A 1 -9.41 11.57 -20.45
CA MET A 1 -8.88 10.90 -19.25
C MET A 1 -7.57 11.60 -18.92
N ILE A 2 -7.53 12.41 -17.86
CA ILE A 2 -6.35 13.22 -17.51
C ILE A 2 -5.26 12.26 -17.01
N ALA A 3 -4.10 12.23 -17.68
CA ALA A 3 -2.97 11.44 -17.25
C ALA A 3 -2.30 12.14 -16.06
N PHE A 4 -2.62 11.69 -14.84
CA PHE A 4 -1.94 12.14 -13.64
C PHE A 4 -0.59 11.44 -13.54
N HIS A 5 0.49 12.22 -13.50
CA HIS A 5 1.83 11.70 -13.29
C HIS A 5 2.11 11.72 -11.78
N PHE A 6 2.39 10.57 -11.21
CA PHE A 6 2.77 10.49 -9.81
C PHE A 6 4.24 10.90 -9.69
N CYS A 7 4.50 12.08 -9.13
CA CYS A 7 5.82 12.44 -8.62
C CYS A 7 5.87 11.99 -7.17
N PHE A 8 6.48 10.85 -6.89
CA PHE A 8 6.58 10.39 -5.52
C PHE A 8 7.53 11.29 -4.73
N TRP A 9 6.97 12.05 -3.79
CA TRP A 9 7.75 12.62 -2.70
C TRP A 9 8.15 11.47 -1.79
N PHE A 10 9.22 10.77 -2.15
CA PHE A 10 9.94 9.96 -1.17
C PHE A 10 10.32 10.92 -0.04
N SER A 11 9.94 10.57 1.18
CA SER A 11 10.53 11.19 2.36
C SER A 11 12.04 11.11 2.17
N ILE A 12 12.68 12.27 2.08
CA ILE A 12 14.13 12.42 2.07
C ILE A 12 14.66 11.61 3.25
N GLY A 13 15.32 10.49 2.97
CA GLY A 13 15.81 9.58 4.00
C GLY A 13 15.80 8.14 3.54
N HIS A 14 16.96 7.52 3.58
CA HIS A 14 17.27 6.12 3.28
C HIS A 14 16.59 5.10 4.22
N SER A 15 15.44 5.45 4.80
CA SER A 15 14.75 4.67 5.83
C SER A 15 13.48 4.06 5.26
N LYS A 16 13.53 2.75 5.07
CA LYS A 16 12.37 1.86 4.99
C LYS A 16 11.35 2.26 6.05
N LYS A 17 10.21 2.84 5.65
CA LYS A 17 9.11 3.09 6.59
C LYS A 17 8.47 1.75 6.92
N GLU A 18 8.89 1.17 8.04
CA GLU A 18 8.19 0.05 8.67
C GLU A 18 7.09 0.62 9.55
N PHE A 19 5.83 0.38 9.17
CA PHE A 19 4.69 0.66 10.02
C PHE A 19 4.42 -0.58 10.84
N THR A 20 4.73 -0.51 12.13
CA THR A 20 4.28 -1.51 13.09
C THR A 20 2.78 -1.35 13.27
N GLY A 21 2.00 -2.22 12.62
CA GLY A 21 0.58 -2.33 12.94
C GLY A 21 0.46 -2.66 14.44
N LYS A 22 -0.55 -2.12 15.13
CA LYS A 22 -0.81 -2.31 16.58
C LYS A 22 -1.03 -3.78 17.00
N SER A 23 -0.78 -4.74 16.13
CA SER A 23 -1.39 -6.06 16.15
C SER A 23 -0.53 -7.20 15.57
N GLY A 24 0.74 -6.92 15.29
CA GLY A 24 1.72 -7.96 14.95
C GLY A 24 2.06 -8.12 13.47
N ILE A 25 1.40 -7.41 12.55
CA ILE A 25 1.79 -7.40 11.13
C ILE A 25 2.40 -6.04 10.79
N ASN A 26 3.63 -6.06 10.30
CA ASN A 26 4.34 -4.89 9.81
C ASN A 26 4.10 -4.74 8.31
N ILE A 27 3.90 -3.51 7.85
CA ILE A 27 3.91 -3.15 6.43
C ILE A 27 5.13 -2.25 6.14
N ALA A 28 5.89 -2.62 5.13
CA ALA A 28 6.99 -1.81 4.60
C ALA A 28 6.70 -1.46 3.14
N VAL A 29 6.93 -0.21 2.75
CA VAL A 29 6.81 0.24 1.35
C VAL A 29 8.21 0.48 0.79
N PRO A 30 8.91 -0.54 0.27
CA PRO A 30 10.29 -0.41 -0.22
C PRO A 30 10.42 0.42 -1.49
N LEU A 31 9.39 0.42 -2.35
CA LEU A 31 9.49 1.00 -3.68
C LEU A 31 8.14 1.53 -4.16
N CYS A 32 8.20 2.62 -4.90
CA CYS A 32 7.05 3.15 -5.60
C CYS A 32 7.42 3.55 -7.02
N GLU A 33 6.70 3.01 -8.01
CA GLU A 33 6.95 3.22 -9.43
C GLU A 33 5.66 3.56 -10.17
N ARG A 34 5.61 4.75 -10.78
CA ARG A 34 4.44 5.28 -11.50
C ARG A 34 3.15 5.19 -10.71
N ASN A 35 2.32 4.19 -10.92
CA ASN A 35 1.04 4.03 -10.24
C ASN A 35 1.02 2.76 -9.37
N LYS A 36 2.20 2.20 -9.08
CA LYS A 36 2.39 1.00 -8.28
C LYS A 36 3.15 1.29 -7.01
N ILE A 37 2.63 0.80 -5.90
CA ILE A 37 3.28 0.78 -4.59
C ILE A 37 3.63 -0.68 -4.30
N TYR A 38 4.92 -0.96 -4.13
CA TYR A 38 5.35 -2.27 -3.67
C TYR A 38 5.31 -2.26 -2.15
N SER A 39 4.49 -3.13 -1.58
CA SER A 39 4.29 -3.27 -0.13
C SER A 39 4.69 -4.68 0.31
N CYS A 40 5.53 -4.77 1.33
CA CYS A 40 5.95 -6.01 1.96
C CYS A 40 5.30 -6.13 3.33
N PHE A 41 4.66 -7.26 3.58
CA PHE A 41 3.99 -7.60 4.83
C PHE A 41 4.83 -8.64 5.57
N SER A 42 5.11 -8.42 6.85
CA SER A 42 5.89 -9.36 7.66
C SER A 42 5.27 -9.51 9.04
N ASP A 43 5.36 -10.72 9.59
CA ASP A 43 4.95 -10.98 10.97
C ASP A 43 5.99 -10.45 11.95
N SER A 44 5.55 -9.65 12.91
CA SER A 44 6.32 -9.19 14.07
C SER A 44 5.94 -9.94 15.34
N SER A 45 4.93 -10.81 15.28
CA SER A 45 4.59 -11.73 16.36
C SER A 45 5.69 -12.79 16.48
N SER A 46 6.05 -13.19 17.70
CA SER A 46 6.90 -14.37 17.94
C SER A 46 6.14 -15.69 17.70
N SER A 47 4.98 -15.65 17.05
CA SER A 47 4.18 -16.83 16.81
C SER A 47 4.79 -17.69 15.72
N GLU A 48 5.05 -18.97 16.01
CA GLU A 48 5.52 -19.97 15.05
C GLU A 48 4.43 -20.41 14.04
N ARG A 49 3.33 -19.65 13.92
CA ARG A 49 2.19 -20.00 13.08
C ARG A 49 2.26 -19.28 11.74
N THR A 50 1.90 -20.00 10.69
CA THR A 50 1.67 -19.39 9.37
C THR A 50 0.33 -18.66 9.37
N MET A 51 0.32 -17.39 8.97
CA MET A 51 -0.90 -16.60 8.82
C MET A 51 -1.44 -16.71 7.40
N ASP A 52 -2.76 -16.83 7.26
CA ASP A 52 -3.45 -16.79 5.98
C ASP A 52 -4.20 -15.47 5.86
N LEU A 53 -3.73 -14.61 4.96
CA LEU A 53 -4.13 -13.21 4.90
C LEU A 53 -4.98 -12.94 3.67
N VAL A 54 -6.11 -12.26 3.89
CA VAL A 54 -6.94 -11.68 2.83
C VAL A 54 -6.69 -10.17 2.80
N LEU A 55 -6.35 -9.63 1.62
CA LEU A 55 -6.23 -8.19 1.43
C LEU A 55 -7.49 -7.63 0.81
N GLU A 56 -8.06 -6.66 1.51
CA GLU A 56 -9.11 -5.80 1.01
C GLU A 56 -8.55 -4.39 0.84
N MET A 57 -8.81 -3.81 -0.33
CA MET A 57 -8.41 -2.47 -0.70
C MET A 57 -9.67 -1.61 -0.82
N CYS A 58 -9.76 -0.59 0.02
CA CYS A 58 -10.88 0.35 0.09
C CYS A 58 -10.47 1.68 -0.54
N ASN A 59 -11.24 2.15 -1.52
CA ASN A 59 -10.99 3.43 -2.17
C ASN A 59 -11.23 4.58 -1.20
N THR A 60 -10.45 5.65 -1.35
CA THR A 60 -10.69 6.94 -0.71
C THR A 60 -11.24 7.93 -1.73
N ASN A 61 -11.52 9.16 -1.29
CA ASN A 61 -11.98 10.23 -2.17
C ASN A 61 -10.96 10.62 -3.25
N SER A 62 -9.66 10.37 -3.01
CA SER A 62 -8.59 10.81 -3.91
C SER A 62 -7.72 9.67 -4.45
N ILE A 63 -7.76 8.49 -3.82
CA ILE A 63 -7.02 7.29 -4.24
C ILE A 63 -8.00 6.16 -4.52
N HIS A 64 -7.90 5.59 -5.71
CA HIS A 64 -8.65 4.42 -6.14
C HIS A 64 -7.70 3.26 -6.36
N TRP A 65 -7.85 2.21 -5.55
CA TRP A 65 -7.09 0.99 -5.71
C TRP A 65 -7.53 0.23 -6.97
N CYS A 66 -6.55 -0.22 -7.72
CA CYS A 66 -6.71 -0.98 -8.94
C CYS A 66 -6.06 -2.35 -8.75
N GLY A 67 -6.82 -3.41 -9.01
CA GLY A 67 -6.34 -4.77 -8.85
C GLY A 67 -7.35 -5.63 -8.11
N ILE A 68 -6.82 -6.62 -7.40
CA ILE A 68 -7.60 -7.71 -6.84
C ILE A 68 -7.79 -7.52 -5.34
N SER A 69 -8.84 -6.78 -4.98
CA SER A 69 -9.35 -6.69 -3.60
C SER A 69 -10.12 -7.97 -3.23
N GLY A 70 -10.11 -8.33 -1.95
CA GLY A 70 -10.85 -9.47 -1.41
C GLY A 70 -10.25 -10.84 -1.74
N ARG A 71 -8.98 -10.89 -2.17
CA ARG A 71 -8.29 -12.16 -2.46
C ARG A 71 -7.34 -12.54 -1.33
N GLN A 72 -7.18 -13.85 -1.12
CA GLN A 72 -6.10 -14.38 -0.32
C GLN A 72 -4.77 -13.97 -0.96
N LEU A 73 -3.95 -13.23 -0.22
CA LEU A 73 -2.61 -12.85 -0.64
C LEU A 73 -1.63 -14.03 -0.57
N GLY A 74 -2.01 -15.07 0.16
CA GLY A 74 -1.21 -16.25 0.42
C GLY A 74 -0.86 -16.38 1.90
N LYS A 75 -0.04 -17.40 2.17
CA LYS A 75 0.39 -17.77 3.50
C LYS A 75 1.66 -17.00 3.88
N LEU A 76 1.59 -16.20 4.93
CA LEU A 76 2.73 -15.53 5.53
C LEU A 76 3.34 -16.44 6.61
N HIS A 77 4.52 -16.98 6.32
CA HIS A 77 5.24 -17.86 7.26
C HIS A 77 5.90 -17.02 8.36
N PRO A 78 6.09 -17.56 9.59
CA PRO A 78 6.91 -16.91 10.61
C PRO A 78 8.29 -16.55 10.07
N SER A 79 8.79 -15.38 10.44
CA SER A 79 10.09 -14.85 9.98
C SER A 79 10.21 -14.65 8.46
N SER A 80 9.09 -14.68 7.72
CA SER A 80 9.06 -14.39 6.29
C SER A 80 8.37 -13.05 6.00
N SER A 81 8.53 -12.58 4.76
CA SER A 81 7.83 -11.41 4.26
C SER A 81 7.15 -11.73 2.94
N LEU A 82 5.96 -11.15 2.73
CA LEU A 82 5.16 -11.28 1.52
C LEU A 82 5.08 -9.92 0.85
N CYS A 83 5.69 -9.78 -0.33
CA CYS A 83 5.71 -8.53 -1.08
C CYS A 83 4.73 -8.55 -2.25
N LEU A 84 3.99 -7.45 -2.42
CA LEU A 84 2.92 -7.31 -3.39
C LEU A 84 2.99 -5.95 -4.06
N ALA A 85 2.76 -5.91 -5.37
CA ALA A 85 2.61 -4.68 -6.12
C ALA A 85 1.13 -4.26 -6.11
N LEU A 86 0.83 -3.20 -5.37
CA LEU A 86 -0.50 -2.59 -5.30
C LEU A 86 -0.58 -1.48 -6.33
N THR A 87 -1.54 -1.55 -7.24
CA THR A 87 -1.74 -0.49 -8.24
C THR A 87 -2.81 0.46 -7.74
N LEU A 88 -2.61 1.76 -7.91
CA LEU A 88 -3.60 2.77 -7.54
C LEU A 88 -3.72 3.84 -8.63
N LEU A 89 -4.82 4.56 -8.64
CA LEU A 89 -5.05 5.75 -9.44
C LEU A 89 -5.41 6.88 -8.50
N SER A 90 -5.03 8.10 -8.88
CA SER A 90 -5.45 9.27 -8.12
C SER A 90 -6.36 10.13 -8.97
N SER A 91 -7.42 10.63 -8.34
CA SER A 91 -8.38 11.54 -8.98
C SER A 91 -8.09 13.01 -8.68
N VAL A 92 -7.16 13.32 -7.77
CA VAL A 92 -6.91 14.67 -7.27
C VAL A 92 -5.42 14.96 -7.29
N GLN A 93 -5.03 16.15 -7.77
CA GLN A 93 -3.63 16.61 -7.74
C GLN A 93 -3.19 16.98 -6.31
N GLY A 94 -1.88 17.12 -6.11
CA GLY A 94 -1.27 17.50 -4.85
C GLY A 94 -0.86 16.28 -4.01
N LEU A 95 -0.55 16.55 -2.73
CA LEU A 95 -0.10 15.51 -1.80
C LEU A 95 -1.28 14.67 -1.33
N GLN A 96 -1.29 13.39 -1.70
CA GLN A 96 -2.33 12.44 -1.36
C GLN A 96 -1.78 11.39 -0.40
N SER A 97 -2.54 11.09 0.65
CA SER A 97 -2.22 9.99 1.54
C SER A 97 -2.72 8.67 0.97
N VAL A 98 -1.91 7.63 1.07
CA VAL A 98 -2.24 6.27 0.65
C VAL A 98 -2.81 5.55 1.86
N SER A 99 -4.07 5.19 1.77
CA SER A 99 -4.86 4.66 2.89
C SER A 99 -5.87 3.61 2.40
N GLY A 100 -6.58 2.97 3.32
CA GLY A 100 -7.64 2.01 2.99
C GLY A 100 -7.12 0.60 2.68
N LEU A 101 -5.96 0.20 3.20
CA LEU A 101 -5.55 -1.21 3.16
C LEU A 101 -6.09 -1.95 4.39
N ARG A 102 -6.75 -3.08 4.17
CA ARG A 102 -7.31 -3.93 5.24
C ARG A 102 -6.81 -5.35 5.06
N LEU A 103 -6.11 -5.87 6.05
CA LEU A 103 -5.63 -7.24 6.08
C LEU A 103 -6.42 -8.06 7.08
N THR A 104 -7.04 -9.15 6.65
CA THR A 104 -7.77 -10.06 7.53
C THR A 104 -7.00 -11.36 7.71
N ASP A 105 -6.63 -11.69 8.94
CA ASP A 105 -6.18 -13.03 9.34
C ASP A 105 -7.41 -13.94 9.42
N THR A 106 -7.49 -14.93 8.54
CA THR A 106 -8.63 -15.85 8.45
C THR A 106 -8.73 -16.80 9.66
N PHE A 107 -7.61 -17.07 10.33
CA PHE A 107 -7.57 -17.95 11.50
C PHE A 107 -8.08 -17.23 12.74
N LEU A 108 -7.56 -16.03 13.04
CA LEU A 108 -8.02 -15.23 14.18
C LEU A 108 -9.30 -14.44 13.89
N LYS A 109 -9.74 -14.42 12.63
CA LYS A 109 -10.85 -13.59 12.14
C LYS A 109 -10.68 -12.12 12.53
N ARG A 110 -9.43 -11.64 12.51
CA ARG A 110 -9.08 -10.29 12.92
C ARG A 110 -8.69 -9.49 11.69
N THR A 111 -9.27 -8.30 11.55
CA THR A 111 -8.94 -7.35 10.48
C THR A 111 -8.04 -6.25 11.01
N TYR A 112 -7.01 -5.93 10.24
CA TYR A 112 -5.99 -4.93 10.50
C TYR A 112 -6.10 -3.83 9.47
N GLU A 113 -6.25 -2.60 9.92
CA GLU A 113 -6.46 -1.45 9.06
C GLU A 113 -5.19 -0.61 9.02
N TYR A 114 -4.77 -0.26 7.80
CA TYR A 114 -3.58 0.52 7.54
C TYR A 114 -3.95 1.75 6.70
N ASP A 115 -3.83 2.90 7.36
CA ASP A 115 -3.99 4.21 6.76
C ASP A 115 -2.66 4.97 6.81
N ASP A 116 -2.51 5.93 5.91
CA ASP A 116 -1.35 6.81 5.80
C ASP A 116 -0.01 6.08 5.63
N ILE A 117 -0.02 4.92 4.96
CA ILE A 117 1.16 4.07 4.74
C ILE A 117 2.21 4.71 3.83
N ALA A 118 1.79 5.66 3.00
CA ALA A 118 2.66 6.41 2.11
C ALA A 118 2.00 7.74 1.74
N GLN A 119 2.79 8.68 1.25
CA GLN A 119 2.29 9.90 0.64
C GLN A 119 2.81 10.01 -0.78
N VAL A 120 1.93 10.44 -1.68
CA VAL A 120 2.20 10.48 -3.13
C VAL A 120 1.83 11.88 -3.62
N CYS A 121 2.75 12.55 -4.31
CA CYS A 121 2.46 13.87 -4.87
C CYS A 121 2.02 13.69 -6.33
N VAL A 122 0.77 14.03 -6.60
CA VAL A 122 0.16 13.83 -7.92
C VAL A 122 0.25 15.14 -8.67
N VAL A 123 1.02 15.17 -9.75
CA VAL A 123 1.20 16.37 -10.58
C VAL A 123 0.58 16.15 -11.95
N SER A 124 -0.02 17.21 -12.50
CA SER A 124 -0.40 17.19 -13.91
C SER A 124 0.86 17.34 -14.77
N SER A 125 0.99 16.48 -15.77
CA SER A 125 1.90 16.77 -16.87
C SER A 125 1.29 17.91 -17.68
N ALA A 126 1.83 19.12 -17.53
CA ALA A 126 1.47 20.23 -18.40
C ALA A 126 1.87 19.86 -19.83
N ILE A 127 0.90 19.49 -20.66
CA ILE A 127 1.12 19.45 -22.11
C ILE A 127 1.18 20.91 -22.53
N LYS A 128 2.39 21.42 -22.77
CA LYS A 128 2.56 22.64 -23.56
C LYS A 128 2.01 22.33 -24.95
N VAL A 129 0.77 22.73 -25.21
CA VAL A 129 0.27 22.84 -26.57
C VAL A 129 0.94 24.10 -27.11
N GLU A 130 2.03 23.92 -27.84
CA GLU A 130 2.65 24.99 -28.61
C GLU A 130 1.75 25.22 -29.83
N SER A 131 1.05 26.35 -29.83
CA SER A 131 0.20 26.82 -30.93
C SER A 131 1.02 27.55 -31.99
#